data_AF-A0A6A5NN07-F1
#
_entry.id   AF-A0A6A5NN07-F1
#
_cell.length_a   1.000
_cell.length_b   1.000
_cell.length_c   1.000
_cell.angle_alpha   90.00
_cell.angle_beta   90.00
_cell.angle_gamma   90.00
#
_symmetry.space_group_name_H-M   'P 1'
#
loop_
_entity.id
_entity.type
_entity.pdbx_description
1 polymer ?
#
loop_
_entity_poly.entity_id
_entity_poly.type
_entity_poly.pdbx_seq_one_letter_code
_entity_poly.pdbx_strand_id
1 'polypeptide(L)'
;MRTRRCFTWPRRGLHVRGRKKRIIFCLAKNSNALKPSLQKKLRELQKTFPGSQGMDMNALFQRIEMYILQLEAKLMVLRCVSNLYGV
;
A
#
# COMPACT_ATOMS: atom_id res chain seq x y z
N MET A 1 5.21 -27.00 32.19
CA MET A 1 4.65 -25.65 32.41
C MET A 1 5.44 -24.64 31.57
N ARG A 2 4.86 -24.09 30.50
CA ARG A 2 5.50 -23.08 29.63
C ARG A 2 5.03 -21.70 30.06
N THR A 3 5.94 -20.85 30.52
CA THR A 3 5.66 -19.43 30.78
C THR A 3 5.80 -18.62 29.50
N ARG A 4 4.81 -17.76 29.28
CA ARG A 4 4.71 -16.79 28.18
C ARG A 4 5.95 -15.89 28.15
N ARG A 5 6.61 -15.77 27.00
CA ARG A 5 7.51 -14.64 26.72
C ARG A 5 6.94 -13.86 25.55
N CYS A 6 6.41 -12.69 25.88
CA CYS A 6 5.96 -11.68 24.92
C CYS A 6 7.15 -11.27 24.04
N PHE A 7 6.94 -11.21 22.73
CA PHE A 7 7.87 -10.61 21.78
C PHE A 7 7.90 -9.09 21.99
N THR A 8 8.72 -8.62 22.93
CA THR A 8 9.10 -7.21 23.00
C THR A 8 10.22 -6.97 22.00
N TRP A 9 9.92 -6.28 20.90
CA TRP A 9 10.92 -5.83 19.95
C TRP A 9 11.93 -4.89 20.64
N PRO A 10 13.24 -5.04 20.39
CA PRO A 10 14.22 -4.12 20.93
C PRO A 10 14.10 -2.76 20.24
N ARG A 11 13.63 -1.74 20.99
CA ARG A 11 13.76 -0.32 20.62
C ARG A 11 15.26 0.05 20.64
N ARG A 12 15.96 -0.17 19.53
CA ARG A 12 17.21 0.56 19.25
C ARG A 12 16.85 1.84 18.51
N GLY A 13 16.95 2.96 19.21
CA GLY A 13 16.86 4.29 18.63
C GLY A 13 18.04 4.55 17.69
N LEU A 14 17.77 4.48 16.38
CA LEU A 14 18.61 5.10 15.38
C LEU A 14 18.02 6.48 15.09
N HIS A 15 18.71 7.51 15.59
CA HIS A 15 18.48 8.90 15.25
C HIS A 15 18.85 9.10 13.77
N VAL A 16 17.93 8.76 12.85
CA VAL A 16 18.08 9.13 11.44
C VAL A 16 17.48 10.51 11.28
N ARG A 17 18.35 11.53 11.25
CA ARG A 17 18.04 12.90 10.82
C ARG A 17 17.70 12.90 9.32
N GLY A 18 16.57 12.27 8.99
CA GLY A 18 15.98 12.28 7.65
C GLY A 18 14.82 13.24 7.65
N ARG A 19 14.99 14.40 7.01
CA ARG A 19 13.93 15.37 6.73
C ARG A 19 12.73 14.61 6.16
N LYS A 20 11.66 14.45 6.94
CA LYS A 20 10.40 13.88 6.47
C LYS A 20 9.85 14.86 5.45
N LYS A 21 10.16 14.68 4.16
CA LYS A 21 9.53 15.41 3.06
C LYS A 21 8.05 15.07 3.12
N ARG A 22 7.27 15.90 3.80
CA ARG A 22 5.82 15.95 3.62
C ARG A 22 5.64 16.26 2.14
N ILE A 23 5.18 15.27 1.38
CA ILE A 23 4.67 15.51 0.04
C ILE A 23 3.39 16.31 0.29
N ILE A 24 3.51 17.64 0.26
CA ILE A 24 2.37 18.52 0.22
C ILE A 24 1.76 18.25 -1.16
N PHE A 25 0.64 17.54 -1.17
CA PHE A 25 -0.17 17.34 -2.37
C PHE A 25 -0.81 18.69 -2.68
N CYS A 26 -0.07 19.57 -3.34
CA CYS A 26 -0.62 20.79 -3.87
C CYS A 26 -1.62 20.38 -4.95
N LEU A 27 -2.91 20.44 -4.61
CA LEU A 27 -4.02 20.45 -5.56
C LEU A 27 -3.86 21.72 -6.41
N ALA A 28 -3.00 21.65 -7.41
CA ALA A 28 -2.86 22.66 -8.43
C ALA A 28 -4.11 22.59 -9.30
N LYS A 29 -5.10 23.39 -8.92
CA LYS A 29 -6.17 23.84 -9.79
C LYS A 29 -5.48 24.53 -10.97
N ASN A 30 -5.36 23.85 -12.11
CA ASN A 30 -5.36 24.41 -13.46
C ASN A 30 -5.37 23.30 -14.51
N SER A 31 -6.32 23.47 -15.42
CA SER A 31 -6.72 22.66 -16.56
C SER A 31 -5.59 22.24 -17.51
N ASN A 32 -5.68 20.98 -17.97
CA ASN A 32 -5.36 20.52 -19.34
C ASN A 32 -3.92 20.11 -19.73
N ALA A 33 -2.99 19.89 -18.80
CA ALA A 33 -1.71 19.28 -19.16
C ALA A 33 -1.29 18.18 -18.16
N LEU A 34 -2.06 17.10 -18.12
CA LEU A 34 -1.57 15.84 -17.57
C LEU A 34 -0.31 15.46 -18.38
N LYS A 35 0.86 15.60 -17.77
CA LYS A 35 2.13 15.20 -18.39
C LYS A 35 1.97 13.80 -18.99
N PRO A 36 2.36 13.55 -20.24
CA PRO A 36 2.09 12.28 -20.93
C PRO A 36 2.67 11.06 -20.17
N SER A 37 3.72 11.27 -19.37
CA SER A 37 4.28 10.26 -18.47
C SER A 37 3.34 9.82 -17.35
N LEU A 38 2.52 10.71 -16.80
CA LEU A 38 1.60 10.40 -15.70
C LEU A 38 0.39 9.63 -16.21
N GLN A 39 -0.17 10.03 -17.36
CA GLN A 39 -1.22 9.26 -18.04
C GLN A 39 -0.77 7.86 -18.44
N LYS A 40 0.47 7.72 -18.91
CA LYS A 40 1.03 6.40 -19.23
C LYS A 40 1.05 5.49 -17.99
N LYS A 41 1.52 6.00 -16.85
CA LYS A 41 1.50 5.26 -15.57
C LYS A 41 0.09 4.93 -15.08
N LEU A 42 -0.87 5.85 -15.24
CA LEU A 42 -2.27 5.57 -14.88
C LEU A 42 -2.90 4.50 -15.77
N ARG A 43 -2.60 4.51 -17.07
CA ARG A 43 -3.07 3.48 -18.01
C ARG A 43 -2.44 2.12 -17.70
N GLU A 44 -1.16 2.09 -17.33
CA GLU A 44 -0.51 0.86 -16.84
C GLU A 44 -1.17 0.35 -15.56
N LEU A 45 -1.43 1.24 -14.60
CA LEU A 45 -2.14 0.88 -13.36
C LEU A 45 -3.52 0.28 -13.62
N GLN A 46 -4.28 0.86 -14.55
CA GLN A 46 -5.56 0.31 -14.99
C GLN A 46 -5.40 -1.10 -15.55
N LYS A 47 -4.39 -1.36 -16.41
CA LYS A 47 -4.17 -2.70 -16.99
C LYS A 47 -3.84 -3.77 -15.95
N THR A 48 -3.08 -3.42 -14.92
CA THR A 48 -2.68 -4.36 -13.87
C THR A 48 -3.82 -4.71 -12.93
N PHE A 49 -4.81 -3.83 -12.80
CA PHE A 49 -5.92 -4.02 -11.87
C PHE A 49 -7.08 -4.77 -12.54
N PRO A 50 -7.48 -5.97 -12.04
CA PRO A 50 -8.58 -6.72 -12.62
C PRO A 50 -9.92 -5.98 -12.42
N GLY A 51 -10.72 -5.87 -13.49
CA GLY A 51 -12.05 -5.24 -13.44
C GLY A 51 -12.06 -3.71 -13.38
N SER A 52 -10.97 -3.06 -13.82
CA SER A 52 -10.80 -1.59 -13.85
C SER A 52 -11.38 -0.91 -15.10
N GLN A 53 -11.80 -1.68 -16.11
CA GLN A 53 -12.17 -1.14 -17.42
C GLN A 53 -13.44 -0.28 -17.31
N GLY A 54 -13.32 0.99 -17.70
CA GLY A 54 -14.43 1.95 -17.65
C GLY A 54 -14.70 2.59 -16.28
N MET A 55 -13.89 2.30 -15.26
CA MET A 55 -14.03 2.95 -13.95
C MET A 55 -13.41 4.36 -13.93
N ASP A 56 -14.08 5.26 -13.21
CA ASP A 56 -13.49 6.56 -12.84
C ASP A 56 -12.21 6.38 -12.02
N MET A 57 -11.27 7.32 -12.16
CA MET A 57 -9.96 7.26 -11.52
C MET A 57 -10.06 7.28 -9.99
N ASN A 58 -10.99 8.04 -9.40
CA ASN A 58 -11.15 8.06 -7.95
C ASN A 58 -11.65 6.71 -7.43
N ALA A 59 -12.61 6.12 -8.13
CA ALA A 59 -13.13 4.79 -7.81
C ALA A 59 -12.07 3.70 -8.01
N LEU A 60 -11.19 3.84 -9.01
CA LEU A 60 -10.04 2.97 -9.23
C LEU A 60 -9.08 3.01 -8.02
N PHE A 61 -8.70 4.20 -7.56
CA PHE A 61 -7.80 4.35 -6.42
C PHE A 61 -8.39 3.76 -5.13
N GLN A 62 -9.67 4.01 -4.86
CA GLN A 62 -10.36 3.43 -3.70
C GLN A 62 -10.41 1.90 -3.77
N ARG A 63 -10.68 1.32 -4.96
CA ARG A 63 -10.64 -0.13 -5.14
C ARG A 63 -9.24 -0.70 -4.96
N ILE A 64 -8.21 -0.02 -5.45
CA ILE A 64 -6.82 -0.43 -5.27
C ILE A 64 -6.46 -0.45 -3.79
N GLU A 65 -6.82 0.60 -3.05
CA GLU A 65 -6.61 0.67 -1.60
C GLU A 65 -7.28 -0.51 -0.88
N MET A 66 -8.56 -0.76 -1.17
CA MET A 66 -9.28 -1.90 -0.61
C MET A 66 -8.63 -3.24 -0.97
N TYR A 67 -8.17 -3.39 -2.20
CA TYR A 67 -7.55 -4.62 -2.68
C TYR A 67 -6.21 -4.89 -2.00
N ILE A 68 -5.40 -3.85 -1.77
CA ILE A 68 -4.15 -3.95 -1.01
C ILE A 68 -4.44 -4.41 0.42
N LEU A 69 -5.40 -3.78 1.10
CA LEU A 69 -5.79 -4.16 2.47
C LEU A 69 -6.28 -5.61 2.54
N GLN A 70 -7.07 -6.05 1.55
CA GLN A 70 -7.52 -7.44 1.46
C GLN A 70 -6.36 -8.42 1.25
N LEU A 71 -5.40 -8.08 0.40
CA LEU A 71 -4.20 -8.91 0.19
C LEU A 71 -3.36 -9.00 1.46
N GLU A 72 -3.15 -7.89 2.17
CA GLU A 72 -2.44 -7.87 3.44
C GLU A 72 -3.12 -8.75 4.48
N ALA A 73 -4.45 -8.68 4.61
CA ALA A 73 -5.21 -9.53 5.51
C ALA A 73 -5.06 -11.02 5.14
N LYS A 74 -5.16 -11.37 3.86
CA LYS A 74 -4.95 -12.75 3.39
C LYS A 74 -3.54 -13.25 3.68
N LEU A 75 -2.51 -12.43 3.43
CA LEU A 75 -1.12 -12.77 3.74
C LEU A 75 -0.90 -12.93 5.24
N MET A 76 -1.56 -12.11 6.06
CA MET A 76 -1.51 -12.25 7.52
C MET A 76 -2.09 -13.59 7.97
N VAL A 77 -3.27 -13.97 7.47
CA VAL A 77 -3.88 -15.29 7.75
C VAL A 77 -2.95 -16.41 7.28
N LEU A 78 -2.42 -16.31 6.06
CA LEU A 78 -1.50 -17.32 5.51
C LEU A 78 -0.25 -17.48 6.38
N ARG A 79 0.33 -16.37 6.86
CA ARG A 79 1.46 -16.38 7.79
C ARG A 79 1.11 -17.01 9.13
N CYS A 80 -0.06 -16.68 9.69
CA CYS A 80 -0.53 -17.31 10.92
C CYS A 80 -0.66 -18.83 10.76
N VAL A 81 -1.22 -19.28 9.64
CA VAL A 81 -1.34 -20.70 9.29
C VAL A 81 0.04 -21.32 9.10
N SER A 82 0.94 -20.74 8.30
CA SER A 82 2.32 -21.25 8.12
C SER A 82 3.04 -21.41 9.45
N ASN A 83 2.94 -20.40 10.33
CA ASN A 83 3.53 -20.45 11.67
C ASN A 83 2.94 -21.54 12.57
N LEU A 84 1.66 -21.90 12.37
CA LEU A 84 1.02 -23.00 13.11
C LEU A 84 1.46 -24.38 12.59
N TYR A 85 1.65 -24.51 11.27
CA TYR A 85 2.02 -25.76 10.62
C TYR A 85 3.54 -25.95 10.46
N GLY A 86 4.35 -24.94 10.82
CA GLY A 86 5.81 -25.03 10.87
C GLY A 86 6.51 -25.09 9.50
N VAL A 87 5.85 -24.60 8.45
CA VAL A 87 6.43 -24.44 7.10
C VAL A 87 7.08 -23.07 6.97
#